data_AF-A0A2E8SPK7-F1
#
_entry.id   AF-A0A2E8SPK7-F1
#
_cell.length_a   1.000
_cell.length_b   1.000
_cell.length_c   1.000
_cell.angle_alpha   90.00
_cell.angle_beta   90.00
_cell.angle_gamma   90.00
#
_symmetry.space_group_name_H-M   'P 1'
#
loop_
_entity.id
_entity.type
_entity.pdbx_description
1 polymer ?
#
loop_
_entity_poly.entity_id
_entity_poly.type
_entity_poly.pdbx_seq_one_letter_code
_entity_poly.pdbx_strand_id
1 'polypeptide(L)'
;MKINFLKIIIIFFLIIFFGSCSITKNLNENDYVLEKNRVLVNDKLIQSDSLDRLIILKENKRFLGFPVQSLIYQSGLKNTDSIFTNWEKNKNNRKGLKKFLSQKQFLQLKKYYQSWNEWKLKNGEAVSLIDSLKINQSLSNFMSYFQNIGYLDQKYPRKIFYYYFG
;
A
#
# COMPACT_ATOMS: atom_id res chain seq x y z
N MET A 1 -7.70 15.45 -39.67
CA MET A 1 -6.99 14.75 -38.57
C MET A 1 -7.15 13.25 -38.74
N LYS A 2 -6.07 12.49 -39.00
CA LYS A 2 -6.13 11.02 -38.99
C LYS A 2 -6.12 10.57 -37.53
N ILE A 3 -7.23 10.00 -37.08
CA ILE A 3 -7.33 9.40 -35.75
C ILE A 3 -6.56 8.08 -35.80
N ASN A 4 -5.45 7.98 -35.07
CA ASN A 4 -4.65 6.77 -35.02
C ASN A 4 -5.30 5.76 -34.07
N PHE A 5 -6.05 4.81 -34.62
CA PHE A 5 -6.76 3.75 -33.91
C PHE A 5 -5.88 3.01 -32.87
N LEU A 6 -4.61 2.78 -33.19
CA LEU A 6 -3.64 2.14 -32.31
C LEU A 6 -3.37 2.95 -31.03
N LYS A 7 -3.37 4.30 -31.11
CA LYS A 7 -3.23 5.17 -29.93
C LYS A 7 -4.45 5.08 -29.02
N ILE A 8 -5.65 5.01 -29.60
CA ILE A 8 -6.90 4.87 -28.84
C ILE A 8 -6.94 3.54 -28.09
N ILE A 9 -6.56 2.44 -28.76
CA ILE A 9 -6.51 1.11 -28.14
C ILE A 9 -5.53 1.09 -26.95
N ILE A 10 -4.34 1.67 -27.09
CA ILE A 10 -3.36 1.72 -26.00
C ILE A 10 -3.89 2.52 -24.80
N ILE A 11 -4.48 3.70 -25.04
CA ILE A 11 -5.05 4.53 -23.99
C ILE A 11 -6.20 3.80 -23.29
N PHE A 12 -7.06 3.13 -24.05
CA PHE A 12 -8.17 2.35 -23.51
C PHE A 12 -7.70 1.19 -22.63
N PHE A 13 -6.69 0.43 -23.07
CA PHE A 13 -6.09 -0.64 -22.27
C PHE A 13 -5.43 -0.11 -21.00
N LEU A 14 -4.75 1.04 -21.06
CA LEU A 14 -4.19 1.69 -19.87
C LEU A 14 -5.29 2.05 -18.86
N ILE A 15 -6.39 2.66 -19.30
CA ILE A 15 -7.51 3.05 -18.42
C ILE A 15 -8.11 1.82 -17.72
N ILE A 16 -8.36 0.73 -18.45
CA ILE A 16 -8.89 -0.52 -17.86
C ILE A 16 -7.90 -1.12 -16.86
N PHE A 17 -6.61 -1.12 -17.20
CA PHE A 17 -5.57 -1.71 -16.36
C PHE A 17 -5.45 -0.99 -15.00
N PHE A 18 -5.61 0.33 -14.98
CA PHE A 18 -5.52 1.12 -13.74
C PHE A 18 -6.85 1.22 -12.96
N GLY A 19 -8.00 1.02 -13.61
CA GLY A 19 -9.32 1.21 -12.99
C GLY A 19 -9.73 0.19 -11.91
N SER A 20 -9.05 -0.96 -11.80
CA SER A 20 -9.43 -2.05 -10.89
C SER A 20 -8.54 -2.19 -9.64
N CYS A 21 -7.57 -1.31 -9.44
CA CYS A 21 -6.64 -1.44 -8.33
C CYS A 21 -7.18 -0.74 -7.07
N SER A 22 -7.52 -1.53 -6.03
CA SER A 22 -7.93 -1.00 -4.72
C SER A 22 -6.86 -1.29 -3.66
N ILE A 23 -6.57 -0.28 -2.84
CA ILE A 23 -5.64 -0.37 -1.71
C ILE A 23 -6.27 -1.06 -0.50
N THR A 24 -7.60 -1.16 -0.43
CA THR A 24 -8.33 -1.74 0.70
C THR A 24 -8.66 -3.22 0.51
N LYS A 25 -8.30 -3.82 -0.64
CA LYS A 25 -8.74 -5.16 -1.07
C LYS A 25 -8.57 -6.32 -0.05
N ASN A 26 -7.50 -6.31 0.74
CA ASN A 26 -7.20 -7.34 1.77
C ASN A 26 -7.08 -6.70 3.16
N LEU A 27 -7.71 -5.54 3.38
CA LEU A 27 -7.86 -4.92 4.70
C LEU A 27 -9.21 -5.35 5.29
N ASN A 28 -9.31 -5.37 6.62
CA ASN A 28 -10.57 -5.60 7.30
C ASN A 28 -11.43 -4.33 7.29
N GLU A 29 -12.74 -4.46 7.51
CA GLU A 29 -13.67 -3.32 7.52
C GLU A 29 -13.32 -2.26 8.58
N ASN A 30 -12.67 -2.67 9.67
CA ASN A 30 -12.26 -1.78 10.76
C ASN A 30 -10.81 -1.27 10.64
N ASP A 31 -10.11 -1.64 9.56
CA ASP A 31 -8.74 -1.20 9.33
C ASP A 31 -8.76 0.18 8.64
N TYR A 32 -8.19 1.16 9.33
CA TYR A 32 -8.09 2.51 8.81
C TYR A 32 -6.70 2.80 8.26
N VAL A 33 -6.64 3.28 7.03
CA VAL A 33 -5.38 3.60 6.34
C VAL A 33 -4.88 4.99 6.73
N LEU A 34 -3.58 5.09 7.02
CA LEU A 34 -2.87 6.34 7.20
C LEU A 34 -2.73 7.08 5.86
N GLU A 35 -3.53 8.12 5.65
CA GLU A 35 -3.32 9.03 4.52
C GLU A 35 -2.13 9.96 4.72
N LYS A 36 -2.14 10.74 5.81
CA LYS A 36 -1.16 11.79 6.08
C LYS A 36 -0.99 12.01 7.59
N ASN A 37 0.21 12.35 8.02
CA ASN A 37 0.52 12.85 9.35
C ASN A 37 0.55 14.39 9.30
N ARG A 38 -0.10 15.03 10.27
CA ARG A 38 -0.03 16.48 10.47
C ARG A 38 0.15 16.76 11.94
N VAL A 39 1.11 17.62 12.28
CA VAL A 39 1.36 18.02 13.65
C VAL A 39 0.99 19.49 13.80
N LEU A 40 0.15 19.77 14.78
CA LEU A 40 -0.33 21.11 15.11
C LEU A 40 0.10 21.45 16.52
N VAL A 41 0.75 22.60 16.69
CA VAL A 41 1.15 23.14 17.99
C VAL A 41 0.52 24.51 18.12
N ASN A 42 -0.30 24.72 19.16
CA ASN A 42 -1.11 25.93 19.33
C ASN A 42 -1.90 26.30 18.06
N ASP A 43 -2.55 25.29 17.44
CA ASP A 43 -3.36 25.40 16.22
C ASP A 43 -2.59 25.86 14.97
N LYS A 44 -1.26 25.95 15.04
CA LYS A 44 -0.38 26.21 13.90
C LYS A 44 0.24 24.91 13.42
N LEU A 45 0.14 24.68 12.12
CA LEU A 45 0.72 23.51 11.48
C LEU A 45 2.24 23.68 11.43
N ILE A 46 2.97 22.71 11.97
CA ILE A 46 4.43 22.69 11.93
C ILE A 46 4.86 21.57 11.00
N GLN A 47 5.70 21.91 10.03
CA GLN A 47 6.39 20.97 9.15
C GLN A 47 7.88 21.26 9.28
N SER A 48 8.63 20.39 9.95
CA SER A 48 10.09 20.46 9.94
C SER A 48 10.68 19.06 9.91
N ASP A 49 11.69 18.87 9.06
CA ASP A 49 12.37 17.58 8.88
C ASP A 49 12.98 17.04 10.19
N SER A 50 13.28 17.96 11.13
CA SER A 50 13.79 17.60 12.46
C SER A 50 12.72 16.98 13.36
N LEU A 51 11.47 17.41 13.21
CA LEU A 51 10.32 16.92 13.98
C LEU A 51 9.73 15.64 13.41
N ASP A 52 9.89 15.39 12.11
CA ASP A 52 9.40 14.16 11.46
C ASP A 52 10.02 12.89 12.07
N ARG A 53 11.23 12.99 12.63
CA ARG A 53 11.89 11.87 13.33
C ARG A 53 11.17 11.45 14.60
N LEU A 54 10.33 12.31 15.17
CA LEU A 54 9.55 12.03 16.38
C LEU A 54 8.28 11.22 16.08
N ILE A 55 7.85 11.21 14.80
CA ILE A 55 6.69 10.46 14.31
C ILE A 55 7.10 9.01 14.05
N ILE A 56 6.49 8.08 14.79
CA ILE A 56 6.77 6.65 14.69
C ILE A 56 6.01 6.01 13.53
N LEU A 57 4.73 6.36 13.38
CA LEU A 57 3.89 5.82 12.32
C LEU A 57 4.10 6.64 11.04
N LYS A 58 4.84 6.09 10.07
CA LYS A 58 5.14 6.77 8.80
C LYS A 58 4.05 6.55 7.76
N GLU A 59 3.78 7.60 6.99
CA GLU A 59 2.90 7.55 5.81
C GLU A 59 3.49 6.64 4.73
N ASN A 60 2.62 6.02 3.93
CA ASN A 60 3.04 5.30 2.74
C ASN A 60 3.60 6.24 1.68
N LYS A 61 4.59 5.78 0.93
CA LYS A 61 5.19 6.54 -0.17
C LYS A 61 4.20 6.71 -1.31
N ARG A 62 4.00 7.96 -1.73
CA ARG A 62 3.15 8.31 -2.87
C ARG A 62 4.02 8.78 -4.03
N PHE A 63 3.70 8.33 -5.24
CA PHE A 63 4.26 8.83 -6.49
C PHE A 63 3.16 9.57 -7.25
N LEU A 64 3.35 10.87 -7.50
CA LEU A 64 2.34 11.74 -8.11
C LEU A 64 0.96 11.68 -7.42
N GLY A 65 0.97 11.56 -6.08
CA GLY A 65 -0.26 11.45 -5.28
C GLY A 65 -0.82 10.03 -5.15
N PHE A 66 -0.30 9.04 -5.89
CA PHE A 66 -0.78 7.66 -5.86
C PHE A 66 0.11 6.75 -5.00
N PRO A 67 -0.45 5.91 -4.11
CA PRO A 67 0.30 4.96 -3.27
C PRO A 67 0.67 3.69 -4.07
N VAL A 68 1.48 3.83 -5.11
CA VAL A 68 1.81 2.75 -6.07
C VAL A 68 2.42 1.53 -5.38
N GLN A 69 3.33 1.73 -4.43
CA GLN A 69 3.98 0.62 -3.71
C GLN A 69 2.96 -0.16 -2.87
N SER A 70 2.02 0.53 -2.26
CA SER A 70 0.94 -0.10 -1.50
C SER A 70 -0.04 -0.87 -2.38
N LEU A 71 -0.39 -0.34 -3.55
CA LEU A 71 -1.20 -1.06 -4.53
C LEU A 71 -0.52 -2.35 -5.01
N ILE A 72 0.79 -2.30 -5.28
CA ILE A 72 1.58 -3.48 -5.65
C ILE A 72 1.54 -4.52 -4.52
N TYR A 73 1.80 -4.12 -3.27
CA TYR A 73 1.75 -5.01 -2.12
C TYR A 73 0.36 -5.65 -1.96
N GLN A 74 -0.68 -4.84 -2.05
CA GLN A 74 -2.08 -5.23 -1.88
C GLN A 74 -2.57 -6.20 -2.95
N SER A 75 -2.02 -6.10 -4.16
CA SER A 75 -2.27 -7.06 -5.24
C SER A 75 -1.54 -8.39 -5.05
N GLY A 76 -0.61 -8.48 -4.10
CA GLY A 76 0.05 -9.70 -3.68
C GLY A 76 -0.90 -10.65 -2.94
N LEU A 77 -0.71 -11.95 -3.15
CA LEU A 77 -1.45 -13.00 -2.48
C LEU A 77 -0.60 -13.62 -1.38
N LYS A 78 -1.15 -13.73 -0.16
CA LYS A 78 -0.53 -14.57 0.87
C LYS A 78 -0.78 -16.04 0.47
N ASN A 79 0.22 -16.91 0.65
CA ASN A 79 0.12 -18.36 0.36
C ASN A 79 -0.09 -18.73 -1.13
N THR A 80 0.68 -18.10 -2.01
CA THR A 80 0.66 -18.31 -3.48
C THR A 80 0.67 -19.79 -3.89
N ASP A 81 1.45 -20.62 -3.20
CA ASP A 81 1.64 -22.03 -3.50
C ASP A 81 0.35 -22.84 -3.34
N SER A 82 -0.35 -22.61 -2.24
CA SER A 82 -1.64 -23.23 -1.95
C SER A 82 -2.70 -22.79 -2.93
N ILE A 83 -2.71 -21.49 -3.29
CA ILE A 83 -3.66 -20.93 -4.26
C ILE A 83 -3.43 -21.56 -5.65
N PHE A 84 -2.18 -21.59 -6.13
CA PHE A 84 -1.88 -22.18 -7.44
C PHE A 84 -2.20 -23.68 -7.45
N THR A 85 -1.88 -24.40 -6.38
CA THR A 85 -2.16 -25.83 -6.27
C THR A 85 -3.67 -26.11 -6.26
N ASN A 86 -4.46 -25.29 -5.57
CA ASN A 86 -5.92 -25.41 -5.58
C ASN A 86 -6.50 -25.09 -6.97
N TRP A 87 -6.00 -24.04 -7.63
CA TRP A 87 -6.35 -23.73 -9.01
C TRP A 87 -6.01 -24.90 -9.96
N GLU A 88 -4.84 -25.51 -9.78
CA GLU A 88 -4.38 -26.66 -10.57
C GLU A 88 -5.24 -27.92 -10.35
N LYS A 89 -5.81 -28.12 -9.16
CA LYS A 89 -6.72 -29.24 -8.86
C LYS A 89 -8.11 -29.08 -9.50
N ASN A 90 -8.52 -27.85 -9.81
CA ASN A 90 -9.82 -27.60 -10.44
C ASN A 90 -9.83 -28.10 -11.90
N LYS A 91 -10.64 -29.14 -12.17
CA LYS A 91 -10.72 -29.85 -13.46
C LYS A 91 -11.04 -28.94 -14.64
N ASN A 92 -11.85 -27.89 -14.48
CA ASN A 92 -12.25 -27.01 -15.58
C ASN A 92 -11.11 -26.05 -15.97
N ASN A 93 -10.37 -25.53 -14.99
CA ASN A 93 -9.26 -24.60 -15.23
C ASN A 93 -7.98 -25.32 -15.72
N ARG A 94 -7.76 -26.55 -15.25
CA ARG A 94 -6.57 -27.37 -15.58
C ARG A 94 -6.57 -27.90 -17.01
N LYS A 95 -7.73 -28.30 -17.54
CA LYS A 95 -7.85 -29.02 -18.82
C LYS A 95 -7.44 -28.18 -20.03
N GLY A 96 -7.69 -26.87 -20.00
CA GLY A 96 -7.30 -25.97 -21.08
C GLY A 96 -5.78 -25.77 -21.15
N LEU A 97 -5.19 -25.22 -20.08
CA LEU A 97 -3.77 -24.83 -20.10
C LEU A 97 -2.81 -26.00 -20.33
N LYS A 98 -3.05 -27.15 -19.67
CA LYS A 98 -2.18 -28.34 -19.82
C LYS A 98 -2.34 -29.06 -21.16
N LYS A 99 -3.41 -28.77 -21.93
CA LYS A 99 -3.57 -29.31 -23.28
C LYS A 99 -2.68 -28.58 -24.28
N PHE A 100 -2.42 -27.29 -24.07
CA PHE A 100 -1.61 -26.47 -24.96
C PHE A 100 -0.13 -26.35 -24.53
N LEU A 101 0.16 -26.49 -23.25
CA LEU A 101 1.51 -26.36 -22.70
C LEU A 101 2.15 -27.72 -22.42
N SER A 102 3.45 -27.84 -22.74
CA SER A 102 4.26 -28.96 -22.25
C SER A 102 4.38 -28.93 -20.71
N GLN A 103 4.69 -30.09 -20.11
CA GLN A 103 4.89 -30.19 -18.67
C GLN A 103 5.98 -29.22 -18.15
N LYS A 104 7.04 -29.01 -18.93
CA LYS A 104 8.12 -28.07 -18.60
C LYS A 104 7.62 -26.63 -18.57
N GLN A 105 6.86 -26.21 -19.60
CA GLN A 105 6.27 -24.86 -19.67
C GLN A 105 5.27 -24.62 -18.54
N PHE A 106 4.46 -25.63 -18.20
CA PHE A 106 3.52 -25.53 -17.08
C PHE A 106 4.25 -25.35 -15.74
N LEU A 107 5.30 -26.13 -15.47
CA LEU A 107 6.10 -25.98 -14.25
C LEU A 107 6.82 -24.63 -14.18
N GLN A 108 7.32 -24.13 -15.33
CA GLN A 108 7.93 -22.82 -15.41
C GLN A 108 6.92 -21.70 -15.14
N LEU A 109 5.71 -21.81 -15.67
CA LEU A 109 4.62 -20.88 -15.39
C LEU A 109 4.29 -20.84 -13.89
N LYS A 110 4.24 -22.00 -13.23
CA LYS A 110 4.04 -22.08 -11.77
C LYS A 110 5.13 -21.29 -11.02
N LYS A 111 6.41 -21.49 -11.39
CA LYS A 111 7.54 -20.75 -10.80
C LYS A 111 7.41 -19.25 -11.03
N TYR A 112 7.09 -18.82 -12.26
CA TYR A 112 6.90 -17.39 -12.56
C TYR A 112 5.76 -16.78 -11.75
N TYR A 113 4.64 -17.49 -11.59
CA TYR A 113 3.54 -17.01 -10.77
C TYR A 113 3.96 -16.81 -9.31
N GLN A 114 4.73 -17.75 -8.75
CA GLN A 114 5.30 -17.64 -7.40
C GLN A 114 6.26 -16.45 -7.29
N SER A 115 7.27 -16.39 -8.15
CA SER A 115 8.29 -15.33 -8.12
C SER A 115 7.68 -13.95 -8.37
N TRP A 116 6.69 -13.84 -9.26
CA TRP A 116 5.96 -12.60 -9.49
C TRP A 116 5.22 -12.16 -8.23
N ASN A 117 4.59 -13.09 -7.52
CA ASN A 117 3.89 -12.77 -6.29
C ASN A 117 4.83 -12.38 -5.16
N GLU A 118 5.94 -13.10 -4.98
CA GLU A 118 7.00 -12.74 -4.03
C GLU A 118 7.59 -11.36 -4.36
N TRP A 119 7.81 -11.07 -5.64
CA TRP A 119 8.29 -9.77 -6.08
C TRP A 119 7.34 -8.64 -5.67
N LYS A 120 6.02 -8.82 -5.82
CA LYS A 120 5.02 -7.84 -5.37
C LYS A 120 5.09 -7.60 -3.86
N LEU A 121 5.18 -8.66 -3.06
CA LEU A 121 5.26 -8.55 -1.60
C LEU A 121 6.59 -7.94 -1.13
N LYS A 122 7.68 -8.20 -1.85
CA LYS A 122 9.02 -7.70 -1.53
C LYS A 122 9.23 -6.24 -1.93
N ASN A 123 8.71 -5.83 -3.08
CA ASN A 123 8.94 -4.48 -3.64
C ASN A 123 7.76 -3.53 -3.40
N GLY A 124 6.61 -4.07 -3.01
CA GLY A 124 5.50 -3.27 -2.50
C GLY A 124 5.72 -2.86 -1.04
N GLU A 125 4.95 -1.88 -0.59
CA GLU A 125 4.96 -1.39 0.79
C GLU A 125 3.63 -1.76 1.44
N ALA A 126 3.65 -2.40 2.61
CA ALA A 126 2.40 -2.67 3.32
C ALA A 126 1.68 -1.35 3.66
N VAL A 127 0.35 -1.35 3.58
CA VAL A 127 -0.45 -0.19 3.94
C VAL A 127 -0.23 0.14 5.42
N SER A 128 0.15 1.39 5.71
CA SER A 128 0.27 1.90 7.07
C SER A 128 -1.12 2.05 7.66
N LEU A 129 -1.41 1.27 8.70
CA LEU A 129 -2.69 1.33 9.40
C LEU A 129 -2.59 2.25 10.63
N ILE A 130 -3.71 2.85 11.00
CA ILE A 130 -3.82 3.66 12.22
C ILE A 130 -3.60 2.78 13.44
N ASP A 131 -2.62 3.17 14.26
CA ASP A 131 -2.21 2.45 15.46
C ASP A 131 -2.11 3.43 16.63
N SER A 132 -3.06 3.33 17.54
CA SER A 132 -3.18 4.21 18.71
C SER A 132 -1.95 4.16 19.61
N LEU A 133 -1.25 3.03 19.70
CA LEU A 133 -0.04 2.90 20.49
C LEU A 133 1.09 3.72 19.88
N LYS A 134 1.31 3.61 18.57
CA LYS A 134 2.34 4.39 17.86
C LYS A 134 2.02 5.88 17.84
N ILE A 135 0.74 6.24 17.78
CA ILE A 135 0.27 7.63 17.93
C ILE A 135 0.68 8.18 19.29
N ASN A 136 0.33 7.47 20.36
CA ASN A 136 0.61 7.90 21.73
C ASN A 136 2.11 8.00 21.99
N GLN A 137 2.89 7.06 21.47
CA GLN A 137 4.35 7.12 21.55
C GLN A 137 4.91 8.34 20.78
N SER A 138 4.38 8.64 19.59
CA SER A 138 4.79 9.84 18.85
C SER A 138 4.46 11.11 19.64
N LEU A 139 3.27 11.19 20.24
CA LEU A 139 2.88 12.30 21.12
C LEU A 139 3.84 12.44 22.31
N SER A 140 4.23 11.34 22.94
CA SER A 140 5.23 11.35 24.02
C SER A 140 6.58 11.87 23.54
N ASN A 141 7.05 11.46 22.36
CA ASN A 141 8.31 11.96 21.78
C ASN A 141 8.26 13.48 21.57
N PHE A 142 7.14 14.00 21.06
CA PHE A 142 6.93 15.44 20.91
C PHE A 142 6.95 16.16 22.27
N MET A 143 6.27 15.61 23.28
CA MET A 143 6.26 16.18 24.63
C MET A 143 7.68 16.28 25.19
N SER A 144 8.45 15.19 25.17
CA SER A 144 9.83 15.17 25.66
C SER A 144 10.73 16.13 24.87
N TYR A 145 10.57 16.21 23.55
CA TYR A 145 11.33 17.15 22.73
C TYR A 145 11.08 18.60 23.15
N PHE A 146 9.81 19.03 23.23
CA PHE A 146 9.47 20.41 23.59
C PHE A 146 9.87 20.78 25.02
N GLN A 147 9.73 19.84 25.97
CA GLN A 147 10.22 20.04 27.34
C GLN A 147 11.75 20.25 27.38
N ASN A 148 12.51 19.44 26.63
CA ASN A 148 13.96 19.56 26.58
C ASN A 148 14.45 20.90 25.99
N ILE A 149 13.67 21.52 25.10
CA ILE A 149 13.98 22.83 24.52
C ILE A 149 13.28 24.00 25.25
N GLY A 150 12.73 23.77 26.46
CA GLY A 150 12.25 24.81 27.36
C GLY A 150 10.78 25.22 27.21
N TYR A 151 9.98 24.51 26.42
CA TYR A 151 8.54 24.77 26.25
C TYR A 151 7.72 23.90 27.19
N LEU A 152 7.41 24.42 28.39
CA LEU A 152 6.74 23.68 29.47
C LEU A 152 5.20 23.80 29.46
N ASP A 153 4.66 24.91 28.95
CA ASP A 153 3.22 25.26 29.05
C ASP A 153 2.41 25.15 27.74
N GLN A 154 3.01 24.64 26.66
CA GLN A 154 2.27 24.57 25.39
C GLN A 154 1.15 23.53 25.45
N LYS A 155 -0.04 23.94 25.02
CA LYS A 155 -1.20 23.07 24.83
C LYS A 155 -0.80 22.00 23.81
N TYR A 156 -0.50 20.82 24.32
CA TYR A 156 0.06 19.63 23.65
C TYR A 156 -0.50 19.42 22.22
N PRO A 157 0.31 18.86 21.28
CA PRO A 157 -0.17 18.61 19.93
C PRO A 157 -1.44 17.76 19.97
N ARG A 158 -2.57 18.39 19.65
CA ARG A 158 -3.90 17.88 20.04
C ARG A 158 -4.54 16.98 19.00
N LYS A 159 -4.04 16.96 17.77
CA LYS A 159 -4.60 16.18 16.66
C LYS A 159 -3.52 15.79 15.66
N ILE A 160 -3.31 14.48 15.51
CA ILE A 160 -2.84 13.90 14.25
C ILE A 160 -4.10 13.58 13.46
N PHE A 161 -4.31 14.27 12.34
CA PHE A 161 -5.46 14.01 11.48
C PHE A 161 -5.15 12.84 10.56
N TYR A 162 -5.78 11.72 10.85
CA TYR A 162 -5.83 10.58 9.95
C TYR A 162 -7.02 10.77 9.01
N TYR A 163 -6.74 11.02 7.73
CA TYR A 163 -7.77 10.98 6.71
C TYR A 163 -7.96 9.53 6.26
N TYR A 164 -9.23 9.14 6.14
CA TYR A 164 -9.62 7.79 5.79
C TYR A 164 -9.96 7.74 4.30
N PHE A 165 -9.37 6.77 3.60
CA PHE A 165 -9.81 6.39 2.27
C PHE A 165 -10.58 5.07 2.42
N GLY A 166 -11.92 5.15 2.27
CA GLY A 166 -12.81 3.98 2.15
C GLY A 166 -13.05 3.68 0.69
#